data_AF-A0A0C3QBD2-F1
#
_entry.id   AF-A0A0C3QBD2-F1
#
_cell.length_a   1.000
_cell.length_b   1.000
_cell.length_c   1.000
_cell.angle_alpha   90.00
_cell.angle_beta   90.00
_cell.angle_gamma   90.00
#
_symmetry.space_group_name_H-M   'P 1'
#
loop_
_entity.id
_entity.type
_entity.pdbx_description
1 polymer ?
#
loop_
_entity_poly.entity_id
_entity_poly.type
_entity_poly.pdbx_seq_one_letter_code
_entity_poly.pdbx_strand_id
1 'polypeptide(L)'
;MRCRDSAKKLSGPLSGWQEWEDMWKTNGEVLKDAGVGVKDRRYFLWCLEKFRAGGDPSEFSIPAKPKKKFRGWGPKVQHGKRIR
;
A
#
# COMPACT_ATOMS: atom_id res chain seq x y z
N MET A 1 -5.63 25.67 -2.11
CA MET A 1 -6.14 24.44 -1.45
C MET A 1 -5.77 23.24 -2.33
N ARG A 2 -4.85 22.36 -1.93
CA ARG A 2 -4.59 21.10 -2.66
C ARG A 2 -5.15 19.94 -1.87
N CYS A 3 -6.27 19.39 -2.36
CA CYS A 3 -6.80 18.11 -1.95
C CYS A 3 -5.70 17.06 -2.11
N ARG A 4 -5.29 16.42 -1.00
CA ARG A 4 -4.43 15.23 -1.05
C ARG A 4 -5.29 14.06 -1.51
N ASP A 5 -5.36 13.90 -2.83
CA ASP A 5 -5.84 12.68 -3.46
C ASP A 5 -5.10 11.48 -2.88
N SER A 6 -5.85 10.67 -2.15
CA SER A 6 -5.35 9.50 -1.43
C SER A 6 -5.04 8.31 -2.36
N ALA A 7 -5.20 8.50 -3.68
CA ALA A 7 -4.86 7.51 -4.70
C ALA A 7 -3.35 7.42 -4.99
N LYS A 8 -2.53 8.39 -4.55
CA LYS A 8 -1.08 8.46 -4.84
C LYS A 8 -0.16 7.69 -3.88
N LYS A 9 -0.66 6.84 -2.99
CA LYS A 9 0.19 6.15 -2.01
C LYS A 9 0.82 4.84 -2.47
N LEU A 10 0.47 4.33 -3.65
CA LEU A 10 1.06 3.09 -4.20
C LEU A 10 1.93 3.31 -5.45
N SER A 11 2.00 4.53 -5.99
CA SER A 11 2.77 4.86 -7.20
C SER A 11 4.15 5.48 -6.94
N GLY A 12 4.67 5.40 -5.70
CA GLY A 12 5.88 6.11 -5.29
C GLY A 12 7.17 5.27 -5.38
N PRO A 13 7.42 4.32 -4.46
CA PRO A 13 8.68 3.57 -4.43
C PRO A 13 8.70 2.34 -5.36
N LEU A 14 7.56 1.96 -5.95
CA LEU A 14 7.46 0.81 -6.87
C LEU A 14 7.45 1.19 -8.36
N SER A 15 7.52 2.48 -8.71
CA SER A 15 7.61 2.93 -10.11
C SER A 15 9.03 2.87 -10.68
N GLY A 16 10.02 2.45 -9.88
CA GLY A 16 11.40 2.24 -10.31
C GLY A 16 11.69 0.83 -10.84
N TRP A 17 10.75 -0.11 -10.67
CA TRP A 17 10.85 -1.46 -11.22
C TRP A 17 10.41 -1.39 -12.69
N GLN A 18 11.37 -1.16 -13.58
CA GLN A 18 11.10 -1.06 -15.02
C GLN A 18 10.76 -2.43 -15.62
N GLU A 19 11.22 -3.52 -14.99
CA GLU A 19 10.98 -4.87 -15.48
C GLU A 19 10.51 -5.85 -14.40
N TRP A 20 9.64 -6.78 -14.81
CA TRP A 20 9.10 -7.87 -13.98
C TRP A 20 10.20 -8.72 -13.32
N GLU A 21 11.33 -8.89 -14.01
CA GLU A 21 12.48 -9.67 -13.53
C GLU A 21 13.14 -9.05 -12.30
N ASP A 22 13.18 -7.73 -12.20
CA ASP A 22 13.82 -7.05 -11.09
C ASP A 22 13.03 -7.21 -9.79
N MET A 23 11.71 -7.39 -9.91
CA MET A 23 10.83 -7.72 -8.79
C MET A 23 11.26 -9.03 -8.11
N TRP A 24 11.62 -10.05 -8.89
CA TRP A 24 12.01 -11.37 -8.38
C TRP A 24 13.41 -11.42 -7.77
N LYS A 25 14.25 -10.43 -8.10
CA LYS A 25 15.59 -10.25 -7.52
C LYS A 25 15.55 -9.46 -6.21
N THR A 26 14.39 -8.95 -5.81
CA THR A 26 14.26 -8.14 -4.59
C THR A 26 14.41 -8.96 -3.32
N ASN A 27 15.14 -8.39 -2.37
CA ASN A 27 15.30 -8.92 -1.03
C ASN A 27 14.82 -7.92 0.02
N GLY A 28 14.64 -8.39 1.27
CA GLY A 28 14.15 -7.57 2.37
C GLY A 28 14.99 -6.32 2.65
N GLU A 29 16.30 -6.35 2.35
CA GLU A 29 17.23 -5.23 2.50
C GLU A 29 17.00 -4.16 1.42
N VAL A 30 16.87 -4.57 0.16
CA VAL A 30 16.55 -3.66 -0.95
C VAL A 30 15.24 -2.91 -0.69
N LEU A 31 14.24 -3.62 -0.19
CA LEU A 31 12.94 -3.02 0.17
C LEU A 31 13.03 -2.11 1.40
N LYS A 32 13.98 -2.37 2.32
CA LYS A 32 14.23 -1.50 3.48
C LYS A 32 14.87 -0.19 3.04
N ASP A 33 15.84 -0.26 2.13
CA ASP A 33 16.53 0.91 1.59
C ASP A 33 15.60 1.76 0.72
N ALA A 34 14.65 1.12 0.02
CA ALA A 34 13.56 1.79 -0.68
C ALA A 34 12.50 2.42 0.26
N GLY A 35 12.65 2.30 1.59
CA GLY A 35 11.76 2.91 2.57
C GLY A 35 10.41 2.22 2.76
N VAL A 36 10.25 0.99 2.27
CA VAL A 36 9.01 0.22 2.44
C VAL A 36 8.85 -0.18 3.91
N GLY A 37 7.65 -0.06 4.49
CA GLY A 37 7.40 -0.43 5.89
C GLY A 37 7.57 -1.93 6.16
N VAL A 38 7.98 -2.32 7.38
CA VAL A 38 8.26 -3.73 7.75
C VAL A 38 7.11 -4.67 7.39
N LYS A 39 5.86 -4.25 7.63
CA LYS A 39 4.67 -5.05 7.37
C LYS A 39 4.46 -5.28 5.87
N ASP A 40 4.66 -4.24 5.08
CA ASP A 40 4.50 -4.27 3.63
C ASP A 40 5.61 -5.12 2.99
N ARG A 41 6.84 -5.06 3.50
CA ARG A 41 7.95 -5.93 3.04
C ARG A 41 7.66 -7.41 3.26
N ARG A 42 7.20 -7.78 4.46
CA ARG A 42 6.86 -9.19 4.78
C ARG A 42 5.72 -9.68 3.92
N TYR A 43 4.70 -8.85 3.73
CA TYR A 43 3.56 -9.18 2.89
C TYR A 43 3.98 -9.38 1.42
N PHE A 44 4.81 -8.49 0.90
CA PHE A 44 5.27 -8.55 -0.48
C PHE A 44 6.08 -9.81 -0.76
N LEU A 45 7.09 -10.12 0.07
CA LEU A 45 7.89 -11.35 -0.07
C LEU A 45 7.04 -12.61 0.07
N TRP A 46 6.06 -12.61 0.99
CA TRP A 46 5.12 -13.73 1.13
C TRP A 46 4.25 -13.93 -0.13
N CYS A 47 3.81 -12.85 -0.78
CA CYS A 47 3.06 -12.93 -2.03
C CYS A 47 3.88 -13.55 -3.17
N LEU A 48 5.16 -13.16 -3.28
CA LEU A 48 6.08 -13.73 -4.27
C LEU A 48 6.29 -15.23 -4.06
N GLU A 49 6.46 -15.67 -2.82
CA GLU A 49 6.60 -17.08 -2.48
C GLU A 49 5.32 -17.88 -2.75
N LYS A 50 4.14 -17.30 -2.50
CA LYS A 50 2.86 -17.93 -2.83
C LYS A 50 2.65 -18.07 -4.34
N PHE A 51 3.06 -17.08 -5.11
CA PHE A 51 3.02 -17.15 -6.57
C PHE A 51 3.99 -18.21 -7.11
N ARG A 52 5.20 -18.32 -6.55
CA ARG A 52 6.15 -19.39 -6.88
C ARG A 52 5.60 -20.79 -6.62
N ALA A 53 4.79 -20.93 -5.57
CA ALA A 53 4.09 -22.18 -5.25
C ALA A 53 2.87 -22.46 -6.17
N GLY A 54 2.59 -21.60 -7.15
CA GLY A 54 1.47 -21.77 -8.09
C GLY A 54 0.12 -21.24 -7.58
N GLY A 55 0.10 -20.46 -6.49
CA GLY A 55 -1.12 -19.83 -6.01
C GLY A 55 -1.53 -18.63 -6.86
N ASP A 56 -2.84 -18.44 -7.07
CA ASP A 56 -3.38 -17.27 -7.77
C ASP A 56 -3.30 -16.01 -6.88
N PRO A 57 -2.65 -14.92 -7.34
CA PRO A 57 -2.60 -13.63 -6.63
C PRO A 57 -3.95 -13.09 -6.17
N SER A 58 -5.01 -13.40 -6.90
CA SER A 58 -6.36 -12.95 -6.58
C SER A 58 -6.85 -13.49 -5.24
N GLU A 59 -6.46 -14.71 -4.87
CA GLU A 59 -6.94 -15.40 -3.67
C GLU A 59 -6.30 -14.88 -2.38
N PHE A 60 -5.03 -14.47 -2.45
CA PHE A 60 -4.27 -14.05 -1.28
C PHE A 60 -4.07 -12.53 -1.17
N SER A 61 -4.51 -11.76 -2.17
CA SER A 61 -4.41 -10.31 -2.15
C SER A 61 -5.26 -9.71 -1.02
N ILE A 62 -4.64 -8.87 -0.18
CA ILE A 62 -5.39 -8.11 0.83
C ILE A 62 -6.14 -7.00 0.09
N PRO A 63 -7.49 -6.98 0.14
CA PRO A 63 -8.25 -5.93 -0.52
C PRO A 63 -7.95 -4.57 0.09
N ALA A 64 -7.98 -3.54 -0.74
CA ALA A 64 -7.77 -2.17 -0.28
C ALA A 64 -8.77 -1.84 0.84
N LYS A 65 -8.25 -1.34 1.97
CA LYS A 65 -9.11 -0.97 3.10
C LYS A 65 -10.15 0.05 2.64
N PRO A 66 -11.44 -0.14 2.95
CA PRO A 66 -12.46 0.80 2.56
C PRO A 66 -12.16 2.16 3.17
N LYS A 67 -12.46 3.23 2.41
CA LYS A 67 -12.26 4.60 2.89
C LYS A 67 -13.04 4.78 4.20
N LYS A 68 -12.36 5.34 5.21
CA LYS A 68 -12.98 5.60 6.52
C LYS A 68 -14.25 6.45 6.33
N LYS A 69 -15.40 5.90 6.69
CA LYS A 69 -16.67 6.63 6.72
C LYS A 69 -16.67 7.56 7.93
N PHE A 70 -16.86 8.85 7.71
CA PHE A 70 -17.06 9.82 8.80
C PHE A 70 -18.51 9.74 9.26
N ARG A 71 -18.74 9.38 10.53
CA ARG A 71 -20.07 9.45 11.17
C ARG A 71 -20.22 10.84 11.80
N GLY A 72 -21.39 11.48 11.71
CA GLY A 72 -21.56 12.90 12.05
C GLY A 72 -21.33 13.21 13.54
N TRP A 73 -20.54 14.25 13.82
CA TRP A 73 -20.29 14.82 15.16
C TRP A 73 -20.85 16.26 15.27
N GLY A 74 -21.76 16.64 14.35
CA GLY A 74 -22.25 18.01 14.17
C GLY A 74 -21.32 18.89 13.34
N PRO A 75 -21.76 20.10 12.95
CA PRO A 75 -21.03 21.01 12.06
C PRO A 75 -19.64 21.43 12.58
N LYS A 76 -19.41 21.28 13.89
CA LYS A 76 -18.15 21.60 14.56
C LYS A 76 -16.99 20.64 14.23
N VAL A 77 -17.29 19.43 13.73
CA VAL A 77 -16.27 18.44 13.37
C VAL A 77 -16.61 17.84 12.00
N GLN A 78 -15.92 18.33 10.96
CA GLN A 78 -16.01 17.78 9.62
C GLN A 78 -14.66 17.17 9.21
N HIS A 79 -14.70 16.04 8.51
CA HIS A 79 -13.49 15.35 8.01
C HIS A 79 -12.42 15.08 9.08
N GLY A 80 -12.82 14.85 10.33
CA GLY A 80 -11.90 14.61 11.44
C GLY A 80 -11.10 15.84 11.89
N LYS A 81 -11.47 17.04 11.41
CA LYS A 81 -10.92 18.32 11.87
C LYS A 81 -12.02 19.10 12.59
N ARG A 82 -11.66 19.71 13.71
CA ARG A 82 -12.55 20.63 14.43
C ARG A 82 -12.53 21.97 13.69
N ILE A 83 -13.66 22.35 13.13
CA ILE A 83 -13.86 23.66 12.51
C ILE A 83 -14.17 24.64 13.65
N ARG A 84 -13.51 25.81 13.63
CA ARG A 84 -13.70 26.89 14.61
C ARG A 84 -14.24 28.11 13.91
#